data_AF-A0A1B4FEV0-F1
#
_entry.id   AF-A0A1B4FEV0-F1
#
_cell.length_a   1.000
_cell.length_b   1.000
_cell.length_c   1.000
_cell.angle_alpha   90.00
_cell.angle_beta   90.00
_cell.angle_gamma   90.00
#
_symmetry.space_group_name_H-M   'P 1'
#
loop_
_entity.id
_entity.type
_entity.pdbx_description
1 polymer ?
#
loop_
_entity_poly.entity_id
_entity_poly.type
_entity_poly.pdbx_seq_one_letter_code
_entity_poly.pdbx_strand_id
1 'polypeptide(L)'
;MIAWLSHASTAAVSFVGHLNEGELRLLAGSVSVVTVLISVFAITRPLRYQKSAALLDQAVRALERAYNALTVDGAQTAPVPADRLNWLTAARNLETYKALKREIGVNVHRRIADDHEEHWRCLFYLALQGDAYHQPTYYREVIAPRAQRRDGIEPHSAVIVHAFAKWPKHRQDPIERADFDRIFEETDPRKGNVGLRTFLDASESRGTSRFRNLPDPYPERTWWTRRLQTFRLRKRL
;
A
#
# COMPACT_ATOMS: atom_id res chain seq x y z
N MET A 1 -45.42 -16.19 -13.32
CA MET A 1 -44.65 -15.17 -12.55
C MET A 1 -45.26 -13.77 -12.56
N ILE A 2 -46.55 -13.60 -12.96
CA ILE A 2 -47.22 -12.29 -13.07
C ILE A 2 -48.33 -12.12 -12.01
N ALA A 3 -48.84 -13.22 -11.43
CA ALA A 3 -49.94 -13.18 -10.44
C ALA A 3 -49.55 -12.67 -9.04
N TRP A 4 -48.26 -12.69 -8.67
CA TRP A 4 -47.81 -12.22 -7.34
C TRP A 4 -47.72 -10.69 -7.23
N LEU A 5 -47.69 -9.97 -8.36
CA LEU A 5 -47.64 -8.51 -8.38
C LEU A 5 -49.02 -7.85 -8.23
N SER A 6 -50.11 -8.52 -8.62
CA SER A 6 -51.47 -7.94 -8.53
C SER A 6 -52.05 -7.96 -7.10
N HIS A 7 -51.70 -8.98 -6.32
CA HIS A 7 -52.17 -9.10 -4.93
C HIS A 7 -51.46 -8.14 -3.96
N ALA A 8 -50.19 -7.82 -4.22
CA ALA A 8 -49.45 -6.84 -3.41
C ALA A 8 -49.96 -5.40 -3.63
N SER A 9 -50.38 -5.05 -4.85
CA SER A 9 -50.92 -3.70 -5.12
C SER A 9 -52.31 -3.50 -4.53
N THR A 10 -53.16 -4.53 -4.53
CA THR A 10 -54.51 -4.46 -3.93
C THR A 10 -54.47 -4.36 -2.41
N ALA A 11 -53.55 -5.07 -1.75
CA ALA A 11 -53.37 -4.95 -0.30
C ALA A 11 -52.82 -3.57 0.12
N ALA A 12 -51.90 -3.00 -0.65
CA ALA A 12 -51.36 -1.66 -0.40
C ALA A 12 -52.42 -0.57 -0.59
N VAL A 13 -53.26 -0.67 -1.63
CA VAL A 13 -54.35 0.28 -1.89
C VAL A 13 -55.46 0.19 -0.83
N SER A 14 -55.77 -1.02 -0.35
CA SER A 14 -56.73 -1.22 0.75
C SER A 14 -56.23 -0.68 2.09
N PHE A 15 -54.93 -0.76 2.37
CA PHE A 15 -54.34 -0.20 3.59
C PHE A 15 -54.33 1.32 3.56
N VAL A 16 -54.06 1.92 2.39
CA VAL A 16 -54.10 3.38 2.19
C VAL A 16 -55.51 3.96 2.32
N GLY A 17 -56.55 3.22 1.92
CA GLY A 17 -57.95 3.66 2.02
C GLY A 17 -58.51 3.71 3.45
N HIS A 18 -57.81 3.14 4.44
CA HIS A 18 -58.30 3.02 5.82
C HIS A 18 -57.64 3.99 6.81
N LEU A 19 -56.72 4.83 6.32
CA LEU A 19 -55.94 5.76 7.14
C LEU A 19 -56.60 7.13 7.23
N ASN A 20 -56.59 7.70 8.43
CA ASN A 20 -57.13 9.02 8.68
C ASN A 20 -56.21 10.10 8.05
N GLU A 21 -56.71 11.29 7.71
CA GLU A 21 -55.91 12.32 7.01
C GLU A 21 -54.60 12.69 7.75
N GLY A 22 -54.57 12.57 9.07
CA GLY A 22 -53.36 12.78 9.90
C GLY A 22 -52.30 11.67 9.74
N GLU A 23 -52.71 10.42 9.55
CA GLU A 23 -51.79 9.28 9.35
C GLU A 23 -51.23 9.26 7.92
N LEU A 24 -52.03 9.67 6.92
CA LEU A 24 -51.57 9.88 5.55
C LEU A 24 -50.49 10.97 5.47
N ARG A 25 -50.62 12.06 6.24
CA ARG A 25 -49.61 13.12 6.31
C ARG A 25 -48.31 12.65 6.96
N LEU A 26 -48.39 11.82 8.01
CA LEU A 26 -47.21 11.23 8.66
C LEU A 26 -46.49 10.21 7.76
N LEU A 27 -47.24 9.39 7.02
CA LEU A 27 -46.68 8.44 6.05
C LEU A 27 -46.10 9.14 4.82
N ALA A 28 -46.76 10.16 4.28
CA ALA A 28 -46.23 10.96 3.18
C ALA A 28 -44.92 11.68 3.58
N GLY A 29 -44.89 12.29 4.77
CA GLY A 29 -43.68 12.93 5.30
C GLY A 29 -42.52 11.96 5.51
N SER A 30 -42.78 10.74 6.00
CA SER A 30 -41.74 9.73 6.22
C SER A 30 -41.24 9.09 4.92
N VAL A 31 -42.11 8.86 3.92
CA VAL A 31 -41.69 8.41 2.58
C VAL A 31 -40.80 9.46 1.90
N SER A 32 -41.12 10.75 2.02
CA SER A 32 -40.27 11.83 1.50
C SER A 32 -38.89 11.85 2.15
N VAL A 33 -38.80 11.72 3.47
CA VAL A 33 -37.51 11.69 4.19
C VAL A 33 -36.66 10.48 3.78
N VAL A 34 -37.25 9.28 3.71
CA VAL A 34 -36.53 8.07 3.30
C VAL A 34 -36.04 8.19 1.86
N THR A 35 -36.86 8.73 0.95
CA THR A 35 -36.47 8.93 -0.46
C THR A 35 -35.32 9.93 -0.57
N VAL A 36 -35.36 11.03 0.18
CA VAL A 36 -34.25 12.00 0.25
C VAL A 36 -32.98 11.35 0.79
N LEU A 37 -33.05 10.56 1.86
CA LEU A 37 -31.90 9.87 2.43
C LEU A 37 -31.28 8.86 1.44
N ILE A 38 -32.11 8.06 0.77
CA ILE A 38 -31.66 7.13 -0.28
C ILE A 38 -30.99 7.91 -1.42
N SER A 39 -31.57 9.03 -1.84
CA SER A 39 -31.03 9.86 -2.94
C SER A 39 -29.69 10.49 -2.56
N VAL A 40 -29.59 11.08 -1.37
CA VAL A 40 -28.32 11.61 -0.82
C VAL A 40 -27.27 10.50 -0.75
N PHE A 41 -27.64 9.31 -0.29
CA PHE A 41 -26.71 8.18 -0.19
C PHE A 41 -26.26 7.67 -1.56
N ALA A 42 -27.20 7.56 -2.51
CA ALA A 42 -26.94 7.14 -3.88
C ALA A 42 -26.04 8.12 -4.64
N ILE A 43 -26.07 9.41 -4.29
CA ILE A 43 -25.21 10.44 -4.88
C ILE A 43 -23.85 10.54 -4.15
N THR A 44 -23.86 10.57 -2.81
CA THR A 44 -22.64 10.82 -2.03
C THR A 44 -21.64 9.66 -2.07
N ARG A 45 -22.12 8.40 -2.10
CA ARG A 45 -21.23 7.23 -2.19
C ARG A 45 -20.39 7.19 -3.47
N PRO A 46 -20.95 7.29 -4.69
CA PRO A 46 -20.15 7.28 -5.91
C PRO A 46 -19.22 8.50 -5.98
N LEU A 47 -19.64 9.67 -5.52
CA LEU A 47 -18.77 10.85 -5.46
C LEU A 47 -17.56 10.64 -4.54
N ARG A 48 -17.77 10.09 -3.34
CA ARG A 48 -16.67 9.74 -2.41
C ARG A 48 -15.73 8.69 -3.01
N TYR A 49 -16.30 7.73 -3.73
CA TYR A 49 -15.54 6.70 -4.42
C TYR A 49 -14.70 7.27 -5.56
N GLN A 50 -15.28 8.09 -6.42
CA GLN A 50 -14.59 8.78 -7.52
C GLN A 50 -13.49 9.71 -7.01
N LYS A 51 -13.77 10.51 -5.96
CA LYS A 51 -12.76 11.36 -5.33
C LYS A 51 -11.58 10.53 -4.79
N SER A 52 -11.87 9.42 -4.10
CA SER A 52 -10.83 8.54 -3.56
C SER A 52 -10.01 7.86 -4.67
N ALA A 53 -10.65 7.50 -5.79
CA ALA A 53 -9.95 6.96 -6.95
C ALA A 53 -9.03 8.00 -7.62
N ALA A 54 -9.48 9.27 -7.75
CA ALA A 54 -8.65 10.34 -8.29
C ALA A 54 -7.44 10.66 -7.38
N LEU A 55 -7.64 10.65 -6.06
CA LEU A 55 -6.55 10.80 -5.08
C LEU A 55 -5.55 9.64 -5.17
N LEU A 56 -6.02 8.41 -5.35
CA LEU A 56 -5.17 7.24 -5.57
C LEU A 56 -4.31 7.39 -6.82
N ASP A 57 -4.90 7.75 -7.97
CA ASP A 57 -4.16 7.95 -9.23
C ASP A 57 -3.07 9.03 -9.08
N GLN A 58 -3.42 10.18 -8.47
CA GLN A 58 -2.46 11.24 -8.16
C GLN A 58 -1.34 10.78 -7.23
N ALA A 59 -1.67 9.96 -6.23
CA ALA A 59 -0.69 9.42 -5.28
C ALA A 59 0.30 8.48 -5.99
N VAL A 60 -0.18 7.58 -6.83
CA VAL A 60 0.69 6.66 -7.59
C VAL A 60 1.61 7.43 -8.55
N ARG A 61 1.08 8.43 -9.26
CA ARG A 61 1.91 9.32 -10.11
C ARG A 61 2.94 10.12 -9.33
N ALA A 62 2.66 10.47 -8.07
CA ALA A 62 3.64 11.13 -7.22
C ALA A 62 4.81 10.18 -6.88
N LEU A 63 4.54 8.90 -6.59
CA LEU A 63 5.60 7.90 -6.40
C LEU A 63 6.46 7.71 -7.66
N GLU A 64 5.81 7.56 -8.81
CA GLU A 64 6.50 7.41 -10.10
C GLU A 64 7.39 8.62 -10.41
N ARG A 65 6.86 9.85 -10.30
CA ARG A 65 7.65 11.08 -10.48
C ARG A 65 8.79 11.18 -9.48
N ALA A 66 8.61 10.71 -8.25
CA ALA A 66 9.68 10.71 -7.27
C ALA A 66 10.84 9.80 -7.70
N TYR A 67 10.51 8.58 -8.16
CA TYR A 67 11.50 7.61 -8.59
C TYR A 67 12.21 8.06 -9.87
N ASN A 68 11.45 8.55 -10.84
CA ASN A 68 11.99 9.05 -12.11
C ASN A 68 12.88 10.28 -11.92
N ALA A 69 12.50 11.20 -11.03
CA ALA A 69 13.35 12.34 -10.68
C ALA A 69 14.67 11.88 -10.06
N LEU A 70 14.65 10.87 -9.18
CA LEU A 70 15.86 10.35 -8.54
C LEU A 70 16.77 9.62 -9.54
N THR A 71 16.20 8.83 -10.45
CA THR A 71 16.91 7.89 -11.32
C THR A 71 17.13 8.38 -12.75
N VAL A 72 16.73 9.62 -13.05
CA VAL A 72 16.73 10.18 -14.42
C VAL A 72 15.93 9.27 -15.35
N ASP A 73 14.65 9.13 -15.06
CA ASP A 73 13.70 8.27 -15.78
C ASP A 73 14.16 6.80 -15.88
N GLY A 74 14.83 6.31 -14.82
CA GLY A 74 15.36 4.95 -14.76
C GLY A 74 16.68 4.74 -15.50
N ALA A 75 17.25 5.77 -16.14
CA ALA A 75 18.51 5.64 -16.88
C ALA A 75 19.73 5.40 -15.95
N GLN A 76 19.68 5.87 -14.70
CA GLN A 76 20.79 5.76 -13.75
C GLN A 76 20.29 5.32 -12.37
N THR A 77 20.49 4.03 -12.06
CA THR A 77 20.00 3.40 -10.82
C THR A 77 21.10 2.88 -9.91
N ALA A 78 22.36 2.78 -10.37
CA ALA A 78 23.45 2.21 -9.60
C ALA A 78 24.83 2.84 -9.94
N PRO A 79 25.23 3.93 -9.27
CA PRO A 79 24.47 4.73 -8.31
C PRO A 79 23.53 5.73 -8.99
N VAL A 80 22.51 6.20 -8.26
CA VAL A 80 21.71 7.34 -8.71
C VAL A 80 22.59 8.60 -8.76
N PRO A 81 22.30 9.57 -9.64
CA PRO A 81 23.07 10.81 -9.69
C PRO A 81 23.02 11.56 -8.35
N ALA A 82 24.16 12.07 -7.91
CA ALA A 82 24.25 12.95 -6.76
C ALA A 82 23.86 14.40 -7.13
N ASP A 83 22.71 14.55 -7.79
CA ASP A 83 22.17 15.84 -8.22
C ASP A 83 21.21 16.39 -7.17
N ARG A 84 21.50 17.58 -6.63
CA ARG A 84 20.72 18.20 -5.56
C ARG A 84 19.25 18.41 -5.94
N LEU A 85 18.96 18.82 -7.18
CA LEU A 85 17.60 19.10 -7.65
C LEU A 85 16.79 17.80 -7.77
N ASN A 86 17.42 16.73 -8.27
CA ASN A 86 16.79 15.42 -8.38
C ASN A 86 16.37 14.88 -7.01
N TRP A 87 17.28 14.91 -6.03
CA TRP A 87 17.00 14.46 -4.67
C TRP A 87 15.89 15.29 -3.99
N LEU A 88 15.93 16.62 -4.13
CA LEU A 88 14.87 17.50 -3.62
C LEU A 88 13.51 17.23 -4.27
N THR A 89 13.50 17.02 -5.58
CA THR A 89 12.27 16.76 -6.33
C THR A 89 11.69 15.39 -5.95
N ALA A 90 12.53 14.38 -5.80
CA ALA A 90 12.12 13.07 -5.30
C ALA A 90 11.49 13.17 -3.91
N ALA A 91 12.16 13.84 -2.96
CA ALA A 91 11.66 14.01 -1.60
C ALA A 91 10.32 14.75 -1.53
N ARG A 92 10.14 15.82 -2.31
CA ARG A 92 8.86 16.57 -2.37
C ARG A 92 7.72 15.72 -2.90
N ASN A 93 7.98 14.92 -3.93
CA ASN A 93 6.97 14.01 -4.50
C ASN A 93 6.62 12.87 -3.52
N LEU A 94 7.59 12.34 -2.77
CA LEU A 94 7.33 11.36 -1.70
C LEU A 94 6.45 11.94 -0.57
N GLU A 95 6.72 13.17 -0.13
CA GLU A 95 5.87 13.83 0.86
C GLU A 95 4.47 14.14 0.31
N THR A 96 4.37 14.52 -0.97
CA THR A 96 3.09 14.71 -1.67
C THR A 96 2.28 13.41 -1.70
N TYR A 97 2.92 12.27 -2.02
CA TYR A 97 2.30 10.96 -1.95
C TYR A 97 1.75 10.67 -0.54
N LYS A 98 2.55 10.90 0.51
CA LYS A 98 2.13 10.66 1.90
C LYS A 98 0.93 11.53 2.29
N ALA A 99 0.86 12.77 1.80
CA ALA A 99 -0.29 13.65 2.03
C ALA A 99 -1.55 13.11 1.32
N LEU A 100 -1.46 12.82 0.02
CA LEU A 100 -2.58 12.30 -0.78
C LEU A 100 -3.13 10.98 -0.21
N LYS A 101 -2.24 10.07 0.20
CA LYS A 101 -2.64 8.78 0.80
C LYS A 101 -3.49 8.95 2.06
N ARG A 102 -3.20 9.95 2.90
CA ARG A 102 -3.98 10.23 4.13
C ARG A 102 -5.40 10.72 3.81
N GLU A 103 -5.60 11.36 2.67
CA GLU A 103 -6.90 11.88 2.24
C GLU A 103 -7.80 10.82 1.58
N ILE A 104 -7.25 9.67 1.16
CA ILE A 104 -8.03 8.58 0.58
C ILE A 104 -9.00 8.02 1.65
N GLY A 105 -10.29 8.28 1.48
CA GLY A 105 -11.33 7.90 2.44
C GLY A 105 -11.87 6.48 2.25
N VAL A 106 -11.68 5.87 1.08
CA VAL A 106 -12.15 4.51 0.77
C VAL A 106 -11.06 3.49 1.09
N ASN A 107 -11.37 2.54 1.98
CA ASN A 107 -10.41 1.54 2.45
C ASN A 107 -9.80 0.68 1.32
N VAL A 108 -10.60 0.34 0.29
CA VAL A 108 -10.11 -0.44 -0.86
C VAL A 108 -9.03 0.34 -1.62
N HIS A 109 -9.26 1.62 -1.92
CA HIS A 109 -8.27 2.48 -2.57
C HIS A 109 -7.03 2.70 -1.70
N ARG A 110 -7.20 2.78 -0.38
CA ARG A 110 -6.06 2.90 0.54
C ARG A 110 -5.18 1.64 0.52
N ARG A 111 -5.78 0.45 0.48
CA ARG A 111 -5.03 -0.82 0.31
C ARG A 111 -4.28 -0.86 -1.01
N ILE A 112 -4.92 -0.45 -2.11
CA ILE A 112 -4.24 -0.37 -3.40
C ILE A 112 -3.05 0.61 -3.33
N ALA A 113 -3.20 1.75 -2.64
CA ALA A 113 -2.09 2.68 -2.40
C ALA A 113 -0.96 2.07 -1.56
N ASP A 114 -1.29 1.20 -0.59
CA ASP A 114 -0.31 0.44 0.21
C ASP A 114 0.50 -0.53 -0.66
N ASP A 115 -0.15 -1.21 -1.60
CA ASP A 115 0.51 -2.17 -2.51
C ASP A 115 1.46 -1.46 -3.47
N HIS A 116 1.03 -0.32 -4.04
CA HIS A 116 1.90 0.53 -4.84
C HIS A 116 3.09 1.08 -4.03
N GLU A 117 2.87 1.49 -2.78
CA GLU A 117 3.96 1.96 -1.91
C GLU A 117 5.05 0.91 -1.77
N GLU A 118 4.66 -0.35 -1.60
CA GLU A 118 5.56 -1.48 -1.39
C GLU A 118 6.39 -1.77 -2.63
N HIS A 119 5.74 -1.78 -3.80
CA HIS A 119 6.42 -1.91 -5.08
C HIS A 119 7.47 -0.80 -5.27
N TRP A 120 7.08 0.47 -5.10
CA TRP A 120 7.97 1.59 -5.29
C TRP A 120 9.09 1.61 -4.23
N ARG A 121 8.78 1.33 -2.98
CA ARG A 121 9.80 1.20 -1.91
C ARG A 121 10.88 0.20 -2.29
N CYS A 122 10.51 -0.95 -2.84
CA CYS A 122 11.47 -1.95 -3.34
C CYS A 122 12.36 -1.38 -4.45
N LEU A 123 11.79 -0.66 -5.42
CA LEU A 123 12.57 -0.02 -6.48
C LEU A 123 13.55 1.03 -5.93
N PHE A 124 13.09 1.90 -5.03
CA PHE A 124 13.96 2.86 -4.35
C PHE A 124 15.07 2.15 -3.57
N TYR A 125 14.74 1.06 -2.88
CA TYR A 125 15.72 0.28 -2.15
C TYR A 125 16.82 -0.28 -3.08
N LEU A 126 16.42 -0.90 -4.19
CA LEU A 126 17.38 -1.45 -5.18
C LEU A 126 18.26 -0.34 -5.77
N ALA A 127 17.69 0.82 -6.08
CA ALA A 127 18.46 1.97 -6.57
C ALA A 127 19.45 2.51 -5.52
N LEU A 128 19.19 2.28 -4.24
CA LEU A 128 19.98 2.77 -3.11
C LEU A 128 20.87 1.70 -2.45
N GLN A 129 21.07 0.54 -3.10
CA GLN A 129 21.81 -0.59 -2.52
C GLN A 129 23.35 -0.55 -2.77
N GLY A 130 23.85 0.43 -3.53
CA GLY A 130 25.27 0.51 -3.94
C GLY A 130 26.24 1.05 -2.89
N ASP A 131 27.51 0.63 -2.97
CA ASP A 131 28.56 1.06 -2.03
C ASP A 131 28.84 2.58 -2.02
N ALA A 132 28.48 3.27 -3.10
CA ALA A 132 28.62 4.72 -3.22
C ALA A 132 27.95 5.47 -2.06
N TYR A 133 26.82 4.97 -1.56
CA TYR A 133 26.05 5.59 -0.48
C TYR A 133 26.71 5.45 0.90
N HIS A 134 27.73 4.59 1.04
CA HIS A 134 28.53 4.51 2.26
C HIS A 134 29.66 5.56 2.29
N GLN A 135 29.94 6.21 1.16
CA GLN A 135 31.00 7.21 1.07
C GLN A 135 30.45 8.62 1.33
N PRO A 136 30.98 9.36 2.33
CA PRO A 136 30.53 10.73 2.59
C PRO A 136 30.70 11.69 1.40
N THR A 137 31.65 11.40 0.50
CA THR A 137 31.91 12.16 -0.73
C THR A 137 30.74 12.13 -1.72
N TYR A 138 29.89 11.10 -1.66
CA TYR A 138 28.70 11.02 -2.49
C TYR A 138 27.71 12.15 -2.19
N TYR A 139 27.50 12.47 -0.91
CA TYR A 139 26.54 13.49 -0.48
C TYR A 139 27.11 14.90 -0.45
N ARG A 140 28.43 15.04 -0.31
CA ARG A 140 29.07 16.34 -0.14
C ARG A 140 29.18 17.11 -1.46
N GLU A 141 29.26 18.42 -1.32
CA GLU A 141 29.65 19.32 -2.39
C GLU A 141 31.08 18.99 -2.84
N VAL A 142 31.29 19.01 -4.16
CA VAL A 142 32.61 18.82 -4.76
C VAL A 142 33.18 20.19 -5.13
N ILE A 143 34.15 20.66 -4.34
CA ILE A 143 34.87 21.90 -4.59
C ILE A 143 35.95 21.62 -5.65
N ALA A 144 35.59 21.84 -6.92
CA ALA A 144 36.45 21.66 -8.08
C ALA A 144 36.35 22.88 -9.03
N PRO A 145 37.22 22.97 -10.06
CA PRO A 145 37.05 23.96 -11.13
C PRO A 145 35.64 23.90 -11.73
N ARG A 146 35.12 25.02 -12.25
CA ARG A 146 33.69 25.18 -12.61
C ARG A 146 33.08 24.03 -13.43
N ALA A 147 33.86 23.40 -14.30
CA ALA A 147 33.42 22.26 -15.12
C ALA A 147 33.14 20.96 -14.33
N GLN A 148 33.64 20.83 -13.10
CA GLN A 148 33.53 19.65 -12.23
C GLN A 148 32.85 19.97 -10.89
N ARG A 149 32.42 21.23 -10.69
CA ARG A 149 31.73 21.63 -9.48
C ARG A 149 30.35 20.97 -9.43
N ARG A 150 30.03 20.35 -8.30
CA ARG A 150 28.73 19.73 -8.04
C ARG A 150 28.25 20.16 -6.67
N ASP A 151 27.04 20.69 -6.60
CA ASP A 151 26.37 21.00 -5.33
C ASP A 151 26.21 19.72 -4.49
N GLY A 152 26.31 19.86 -3.17
CA GLY A 152 25.98 18.76 -2.26
C GLY A 152 24.49 18.41 -2.30
N ILE A 153 24.18 17.15 -2.01
CA ILE A 153 22.79 16.71 -1.84
C ILE A 153 22.19 17.42 -0.61
N GLU A 154 20.94 17.83 -0.70
CA GLU A 154 20.27 18.47 0.43
C GLU A 154 19.98 17.43 1.53
N PRO A 155 20.40 17.65 2.79
CA PRO A 155 20.33 16.63 3.83
C PRO A 155 18.94 16.06 4.12
N HIS A 156 17.90 16.89 4.19
CA HIS A 156 16.54 16.42 4.49
C HIS A 156 16.00 15.53 3.37
N SER A 157 16.29 15.87 2.12
CA SER A 157 15.91 15.08 0.96
C SER A 157 16.56 13.69 0.99
N ALA A 158 17.83 13.61 1.37
CA ALA A 158 18.52 12.33 1.55
C ALA A 158 17.86 11.48 2.65
N VAL A 159 17.55 12.09 3.80
CA VAL A 159 16.85 11.42 4.89
C VAL A 159 15.48 10.89 4.45
N ILE A 160 14.67 11.71 3.77
CA ILE A 160 13.32 11.31 3.32
C ILE A 160 13.40 10.14 2.35
N VAL A 161 14.28 10.20 1.35
CA VAL A 161 14.43 9.18 0.32
C VAL A 161 14.95 7.87 0.92
N HIS A 162 16.02 7.91 1.72
CA HIS A 162 16.54 6.72 2.38
C HIS A 162 15.54 6.13 3.38
N ALA A 163 14.81 6.96 4.14
CA ALA A 163 13.79 6.48 5.07
C ALA A 163 12.60 5.84 4.34
N PHE A 164 12.20 6.38 3.18
CA PHE A 164 11.13 5.80 2.37
C PHE A 164 11.49 4.41 1.83
N ALA A 165 12.73 4.25 1.35
CA ALA A 165 13.26 2.99 0.84
C ALA A 165 13.33 1.90 1.93
N LYS A 166 13.42 2.28 3.21
CA LYS A 166 13.46 1.33 4.32
C LYS A 166 12.09 0.71 4.63
N TRP A 167 12.07 -0.54 5.12
CA TRP A 167 10.84 -1.18 5.56
C TRP A 167 10.34 -0.50 6.83
N PRO A 168 9.04 -0.18 6.93
CA PRO A 168 8.50 0.46 8.12
C PRO A 168 8.55 -0.50 9.32
N LYS A 169 9.11 -0.05 10.46
CA LYS A 169 9.25 -0.86 11.69
C LYS A 169 7.95 -1.49 12.20
N HIS A 170 6.80 -0.88 11.92
CA HIS A 170 5.50 -1.32 12.43
C HIS A 170 4.65 -2.06 11.38
N ARG A 171 5.18 -2.29 10.17
CA ARG A 171 4.46 -3.00 9.11
C ARG A 171 4.85 -4.47 9.15
N GLN A 172 3.86 -5.34 9.33
CA GLN A 172 4.04 -6.79 9.19
C GLN A 172 4.19 -7.14 7.71
N ASP A 173 5.08 -8.08 7.43
CA ASP A 173 5.29 -8.60 6.08
C ASP A 173 4.10 -9.50 5.69
N PRO A 174 3.41 -9.24 4.56
CA PRO A 174 2.32 -10.09 4.08
C PRO A 174 2.72 -11.57 3.92
N ILE A 175 3.98 -11.86 3.58
CA ILE A 175 4.51 -13.22 3.42
C ILE A 175 4.48 -13.98 4.75
N GLU A 176 4.58 -13.30 5.90
CA GLU A 176 4.47 -13.93 7.22
C GLU A 176 3.07 -14.50 7.50
N ARG A 177 2.05 -14.07 6.76
CA ARG A 177 0.67 -14.54 6.88
C ARG A 177 0.24 -15.48 5.77
N ALA A 178 1.11 -15.77 4.80
CA ALA A 178 0.79 -16.65 3.71
C ALA A 178 0.53 -18.08 4.22
N ASP A 179 -0.53 -18.70 3.73
CA ASP A 179 -0.86 -20.09 4.02
C ASP A 179 -0.05 -20.99 3.09
N PHE A 180 1.17 -21.33 3.52
CA PHE A 180 2.09 -22.13 2.73
C PHE A 180 1.55 -23.53 2.47
N ASP A 181 0.88 -24.14 3.46
CA ASP A 181 0.31 -25.48 3.32
C ASP A 181 -0.71 -25.51 2.19
N ARG A 182 -1.62 -24.53 2.18
CA ARG A 182 -2.56 -24.35 1.07
C ARG A 182 -1.87 -24.11 -0.28
N ILE A 183 -0.79 -23.31 -0.32
CA ILE A 183 -0.03 -23.08 -1.56
C ILE A 183 0.57 -24.40 -2.08
N PHE A 184 1.15 -25.22 -1.20
CA PHE A 184 1.71 -26.52 -1.57
C PHE A 184 0.64 -27.53 -2.02
N GLU A 185 -0.56 -27.47 -1.45
CA GLU A 185 -1.71 -28.30 -1.86
C GLU A 185 -2.24 -27.89 -3.24
N GLU A 186 -2.42 -26.58 -3.48
CA GLU A 186 -2.97 -26.06 -4.73
C GLU A 186 -1.97 -26.14 -5.89
N THR A 187 -0.69 -25.84 -5.64
CA THR A 187 0.36 -25.83 -6.66
C THR A 187 1.72 -26.10 -6.01
N ASP A 188 2.17 -27.35 -5.98
CA ASP A 188 3.51 -27.69 -5.46
C ASP A 188 4.61 -27.07 -6.35
N PRO A 189 5.31 -26.01 -5.89
CA PRO A 189 6.29 -25.30 -6.71
C PRO A 189 7.59 -26.11 -6.88
N ARG A 190 7.77 -27.23 -6.15
CA ARG A 190 8.98 -28.06 -6.20
C ARG A 190 9.04 -28.92 -7.46
N LYS A 191 7.89 -29.26 -8.05
CA LYS A 191 7.83 -30.20 -9.17
C LYS A 191 8.57 -29.63 -10.38
N GLY A 192 9.64 -30.30 -10.81
CA GLY A 192 10.50 -29.86 -11.91
C GLY A 192 11.54 -28.79 -11.55
N ASN A 193 11.51 -28.25 -10.32
CA ASN A 193 12.47 -27.26 -9.85
C ASN A 193 13.41 -27.86 -8.79
N VAL A 194 14.47 -28.53 -9.27
CA VAL A 194 15.46 -29.21 -8.42
C VAL A 194 16.15 -28.23 -7.46
N GLY A 195 16.43 -27.01 -7.92
CA GLY A 195 17.07 -25.97 -7.11
C GLY A 195 16.18 -25.56 -5.93
N LEU A 196 14.91 -25.24 -6.20
CA LEU A 196 13.95 -24.89 -5.15
C LEU A 196 13.73 -26.04 -4.16
N ARG A 197 13.62 -27.28 -4.65
CA ARG A 197 13.50 -28.45 -3.79
C ARG A 197 14.70 -28.58 -2.85
N THR A 198 15.91 -28.49 -3.40
CA THR A 198 17.16 -28.57 -2.61
C THR A 198 17.24 -27.45 -1.57
N PHE A 199 16.84 -26.23 -1.94
CA PHE A 199 16.79 -25.09 -1.02
C PHE A 199 15.79 -25.31 0.13
N LEU A 200 14.59 -25.80 -0.16
CA LEU A 200 13.55 -26.07 0.85
C LEU A 200 13.88 -27.28 1.74
N ASP A 201 14.66 -28.24 1.21
CA ASP A 201 15.08 -29.42 1.97
C ASP A 201 16.26 -29.12 2.91
N ALA A 202 17.04 -28.06 2.66
CA ALA A 202 18.16 -27.65 3.50
C ALA A 202 17.72 -27.28 4.94
N SER A 203 18.56 -27.55 5.94
CA SER A 203 18.25 -27.24 7.35
C SER A 203 18.13 -25.73 7.63
N GLU A 204 18.80 -24.90 6.84
CA GLU A 204 18.79 -23.44 6.95
C GLU A 204 17.44 -22.81 6.56
N SER A 205 16.68 -23.45 5.66
CA SER A 205 15.37 -22.98 5.21
C SER A 205 14.22 -23.34 6.18
N ARG A 206 14.52 -24.21 7.17
CA ARG A 206 13.59 -24.71 8.19
C ARG A 206 13.60 -23.92 9.52
N GLY A 207 14.44 -22.90 9.66
CA GLY A 207 14.56 -22.08 10.88
C GLY A 207 14.34 -20.57 10.66
N THR A 208 14.20 -19.81 11.75
CA THR A 208 14.13 -18.33 11.77
C THR A 208 15.36 -17.63 11.18
N SER A 209 16.38 -18.39 10.75
CA SER A 209 17.52 -17.94 9.95
C SER A 209 17.14 -17.37 8.58
N ARG A 210 15.89 -17.53 8.13
CA ARG A 210 15.37 -17.03 6.85
C ARG A 210 15.56 -15.52 6.65
N PHE A 211 15.72 -14.75 7.73
CA PHE A 211 15.98 -13.31 7.72
C PHE A 211 17.40 -12.92 8.16
N ARG A 212 18.36 -13.86 8.22
CA ARG A 212 19.73 -13.57 8.69
C ARG A 212 20.53 -12.69 7.75
N ASN A 213 20.26 -12.78 6.44
CA ASN A 213 21.07 -12.18 5.37
C ASN A 213 20.26 -11.28 4.43
N LEU A 214 19.08 -10.83 4.85
CA LEU A 214 18.40 -9.78 4.09
C LEU A 214 19.21 -8.50 4.29
N PRO A 215 19.72 -7.87 3.22
CA PRO A 215 20.35 -6.57 3.35
C PRO A 215 19.32 -5.61 3.99
N ASP A 216 19.78 -4.73 4.89
CA ASP A 216 18.92 -3.77 5.60
C ASP A 216 18.12 -2.97 4.56
N PRO A 217 16.83 -3.31 4.41
CA PRO A 217 15.83 -2.51 5.08
C PRO A 217 14.78 -3.34 5.81
N TYR A 218 14.86 -4.69 5.82
CA TYR A 218 13.85 -5.56 6.41
C TYR A 218 13.66 -5.33 7.92
N PRO A 219 12.45 -5.55 8.48
CA PRO A 219 12.10 -5.12 9.82
C PRO A 219 13.08 -5.67 10.87
N GLU A 220 13.48 -4.81 11.81
CA GLU A 220 14.32 -5.20 12.95
C GLU A 220 13.75 -6.48 13.60
N ARG A 221 14.63 -7.43 13.91
CA ARG A 221 14.31 -8.74 14.53
C ARG A 221 13.47 -8.66 15.82
N THR A 222 13.21 -7.47 16.34
CA THR A 222 12.81 -7.19 17.72
C THR A 222 11.33 -7.39 18.03
N TRP A 223 10.51 -7.95 17.12
CA TRP A 223 9.14 -8.34 17.47
C TRP A 223 8.97 -9.82 17.87
N TRP A 224 9.87 -10.71 17.45
CA TRP A 224 9.75 -12.16 17.68
C TRP A 224 9.87 -12.57 19.17
N THR A 225 10.43 -11.70 20.03
CA THR A 225 10.56 -11.97 21.47
C THR A 225 9.28 -11.76 22.29
N ARG A 226 8.19 -11.20 21.72
CA ARG A 226 6.90 -11.03 22.43
C ARG A 226 5.79 -11.98 22.00
N ARG A 227 6.03 -12.89 21.05
CA ARG A 227 5.00 -13.85 20.57
C ARG A 227 5.43 -15.31 20.53
N LEU A 228 6.50 -15.68 21.24
CA LEU A 228 6.89 -17.07 21.50
C LEU A 228 6.28 -17.65 22.79
N GLN A 229 5.18 -17.07 23.28
CA GLN A 229 4.32 -17.67 24.32
C GLN A 229 3.07 -18.36 23.77
N THR A 230 2.78 -18.28 22.47
CA THR A 230 1.59 -18.93 21.86
C THR A 230 1.91 -20.05 20.86
N PHE A 231 3.14 -20.55 20.80
CA PHE A 231 3.50 -21.77 20.06
C PHE A 231 4.25 -22.80 20.91
N ARG A 232 3.97 -22.83 22.23
CA ARG A 232 4.10 -24.07 23.01
C ARG A 232 2.75 -24.77 22.97
N LEU A 233 2.61 -25.70 22.02
CA LEU A 233 1.67 -26.84 21.91
C LEU A 233 1.53 -27.12 20.39
N ARG A 234 1.95 -28.24 19.81
CA ARG A 234 2.12 -29.61 20.31
C ARG A 234 3.40 -30.24 19.75
N LYS A 235 4.29 -30.64 20.66
CA LYS A 235 4.78 -32.02 20.63
C LYS A 235 3.57 -32.91 20.93
N ARG A 236 3.21 -33.80 20.02
CA ARG A 236 2.78 -35.19 20.28
C ARG A 236 2.23 -35.81 18.99
N LEU A 237 2.96 -36.85 18.55
CA LEU A 237 2.67 -37.82 17.49
C LEU A 237 2.91 -37.31 16.07
#